data_AF-A0A933C388-F1
#
_entry.id   AF-A0A933C388-F1
#
_cell.length_a   1.000
_cell.length_b   1.000
_cell.length_c   1.000
_cell.angle_alpha   90.00
_cell.angle_beta   90.00
_cell.angle_gamma   90.00
#
_symmetry.space_group_name_H-M   'P 1'
#
loop_
_entity.id
_entity.type
_entity.pdbx_description
1 polymer ?
#
loop_
_entity_poly.entity_id
_entity_poly.type
_entity_poly.pdbx_seq_one_letter_code
_entity_poly.pdbx_strand_id
1 'polypeptide(L)'
;HYPQWSADGMELYYRTADKIFASRIQRTPELKVLSRRLVYTSPRVSPQYHQPDFAVAPDGRILLLKSAIDQSRPIEVRVILNWFTELKSKLKSTQ
;
A
#
# COMPACT_ATOMS: atom_id res chain seq x y z
N HIS A 1 -12.07 8.25 -2.12
CA HIS A 1 -10.88 7.78 -1.36
C HIS A 1 -11.23 7.69 0.11
N TYR A 2 -11.06 6.53 0.74
CA TYR A 2 -11.30 6.37 2.18
C TYR A 2 -9.94 6.34 2.89
N PRO A 3 -9.70 7.22 3.87
CA PRO A 3 -8.49 7.16 4.67
C PRO A 3 -8.49 5.87 5.50
N GLN A 4 -7.31 5.31 5.76
CA GLN A 4 -7.14 4.09 6.57
C GLN A 4 -6.27 4.36 7.79
N TRP A 5 -6.68 3.85 8.94
CA TRP A 5 -5.89 3.91 10.16
C TRP A 5 -4.83 2.80 10.18
N SER A 6 -3.68 3.06 10.78
CA SER A 6 -2.79 2.00 11.25
C SER A 6 -3.50 1.14 12.30
N ALA A 7 -3.04 -0.10 12.49
CA ALA A 7 -3.61 -1.01 13.49
C ALA A 7 -3.55 -0.46 14.93
N ASP A 8 -2.53 0.34 15.25
CA ASP A 8 -2.39 1.00 16.57
C ASP A 8 -3.24 2.28 16.70
N GLY A 9 -3.88 2.73 15.62
CA GLY A 9 -4.68 3.95 15.57
C GLY A 9 -3.88 5.25 15.80
N MET A 10 -2.57 5.23 15.59
CA MET A 10 -1.68 6.39 15.76
C MET A 10 -1.38 7.11 14.45
N GLU A 11 -1.59 6.45 13.30
CA GLU A 11 -1.35 7.01 11.98
C GLU A 11 -2.58 6.92 11.08
N LEU A 12 -2.84 7.99 10.33
CA LEU A 12 -3.87 8.06 9.30
C LEU A 12 -3.21 8.11 7.93
N TYR A 13 -3.50 7.10 7.10
CA TYR A 13 -3.05 6.98 5.72
C TYR A 13 -4.13 7.52 4.79
N TYR A 14 -3.73 8.42 3.90
CA TYR A 14 -4.66 9.04 2.96
C TYR A 14 -3.94 9.42 1.67
N ARG A 15 -4.74 9.53 0.62
CA ARG A 15 -4.27 9.94 -0.70
C ARG A 15 -4.60 11.40 -0.97
N THR A 16 -3.68 12.07 -1.64
CA THR A 16 -3.86 13.40 -2.21
C THR A 16 -3.23 13.38 -3.61
N ALA A 17 -4.06 13.44 -4.65
CA ALA A 17 -3.64 13.29 -6.04
C ALA A 17 -2.82 11.99 -6.26
N ASP A 18 -1.59 12.13 -6.74
CA ASP A 18 -0.64 11.05 -7.01
C ASP A 18 0.12 10.59 -5.75
N LYS A 19 -0.10 11.22 -4.59
CA LYS A 19 0.68 10.96 -3.38
C LYS A 19 -0.14 10.26 -2.30
N ILE A 20 0.53 9.35 -1.59
CA ILE A 20 0.02 8.78 -0.35
C ILE A 20 0.85 9.34 0.80
N PHE A 21 0.15 9.83 1.81
CA PHE A 21 0.72 10.35 3.03
C PHE A 21 0.31 9.49 4.23
N ALA A 22 1.16 9.47 5.24
CA ALA A 22 0.83 9.04 6.58
C ALA A 22 0.96 10.25 7.50
N SER A 23 -0.09 10.54 8.28
CA SER A 23 -0.07 11.57 9.32
C SER A 23 -0.13 10.92 10.68
N ARG A 24 0.79 11.26 11.59
CA ARG A 24 0.70 10.84 13.00
C ARG A 24 -0.32 11.72 13.70
N ILE A 25 -1.31 11.09 14.34
CA ILE A 25 -2.45 11.78 14.96
C ILE A 25 -2.41 11.58 16.47
N GLN A 26 -2.43 12.69 17.20
CA GLN A 26 -2.81 12.73 18.61
C GLN A 26 -4.33 12.91 18.69
N ARG A 27 -5.02 12.12 19.51
CA ARG A 27 -6.48 12.20 19.69
C ARG A 27 -6.91 12.79 21.03
N THR A 28 -6.01 12.78 22.01
CA THR A 28 -6.30 13.18 23.39
C THR A 28 -5.15 14.05 23.92
N PRO A 29 -5.45 15.16 24.63
CA PRO A 29 -6.78 15.70 24.92
C PRO A 29 -7.49 16.28 23.69
N GLU A 30 -6.74 16.59 22.63
CA GLU A 30 -7.24 17.21 21.40
C GLU A 30 -6.76 16.48 20.16
N LEU A 31 -7.56 16.57 19.09
CA LEU A 31 -7.20 16.04 17.79
C LEU A 31 -6.12 16.93 17.14
N LYS A 32 -4.91 16.41 16.99
CA LYS A 32 -3.78 17.13 16.40
C LYS A 32 -2.98 16.26 15.45
N VAL A 33 -2.59 16.83 14.30
CA VAL A 33 -1.59 16.24 13.42
C VAL A 33 -0.20 16.56 13.98
N LEU A 34 0.53 15.54 14.44
CA LEU A 34 1.86 15.68 15.00
C LEU A 34 2.93 15.74 13.92
N SER A 35 2.78 14.93 12.87
CA SER A 35 3.70 14.90 11.74
C SER A 35 2.98 14.36 10.50
N ARG A 36 3.57 14.61 9.34
CA ARG A 36 3.12 14.10 8.05
C ARG A 36 4.33 13.65 7.26
N ARG A 37 4.33 12.43 6.73
CA ARG A 37 5.36 11.94 5.81
C ARG A 37 4.77 11.46 4.50
N LEU A 38 5.52 11.69 3.42
CA LEU A 38 5.27 11.06 2.14
C LEU A 38 5.60 9.57 2.26
N VAL A 39 4.67 8.73 1.86
CA VAL A 39 4.81 7.28 1.85
C VAL A 39 5.15 6.80 0.45
N TYR A 40 4.45 7.33 -0.55
CA TYR A 40 4.59 6.92 -1.93
C TYR A 40 4.11 8.01 -2.90
N THR A 41 4.74 8.08 -4.07
CA THR A 41 4.30 8.88 -5.22
C THR A 41 4.00 7.93 -6.37
N SER A 42 2.78 8.02 -6.92
CA SER A 42 2.28 7.14 -7.96
C SER A 42 2.07 7.92 -9.26
N PRO A 43 3.03 7.89 -10.20
CA PRO A 43 3.00 8.76 -11.38
C PRO A 43 1.93 8.39 -12.44
N ARG A 44 1.17 7.31 -12.24
CA ARG A 44 0.25 6.74 -13.26
C ARG A 44 -1.03 6.17 -12.67
N VAL A 45 -1.68 6.90 -11.78
CA VAL A 45 -3.00 6.48 -11.28
C VAL A 45 -4.04 7.19 -12.11
N SER A 46 -4.76 6.43 -12.94
CA SER A 46 -6.02 6.92 -13.48
C SER A 46 -6.95 7.05 -12.28
N PRO A 47 -7.41 8.26 -11.96
CA PRO A 47 -8.20 8.46 -10.77
C PRO A 47 -9.62 7.99 -11.06
N GLN A 48 -9.83 6.69 -11.05
CA GLN A 48 -11.16 6.15 -10.79
C GLN A 48 -11.42 6.39 -9.30
N TYR A 49 -11.80 7.64 -8.98
CA TYR A 49 -11.86 8.25 -7.65
C TYR A 49 -12.75 7.51 -6.63
N HIS A 50 -13.43 6.44 -7.05
CA HIS A 50 -14.47 5.74 -6.31
C HIS A 50 -14.04 4.38 -5.73
N GLN A 51 -12.89 3.82 -6.12
CA GLN A 51 -12.41 2.56 -5.56
C GLN A 51 -11.18 2.75 -4.65
N PRO A 52 -11.09 2.00 -3.52
CA PRO A 52 -9.86 1.96 -2.74
C PRO A 52 -8.76 1.30 -3.58
N ASP A 53 -7.70 2.05 -3.86
CA ASP A 53 -6.53 1.63 -4.64
C ASP A 53 -5.31 1.32 -3.76
N PHE A 54 -5.48 1.40 -2.44
CA PHE A 54 -4.49 0.98 -1.47
C PHE A 54 -5.12 0.36 -0.23
N ALA A 55 -4.35 -0.45 0.47
CA ALA A 55 -4.69 -0.98 1.80
C ALA A 55 -3.45 -0.99 2.71
N VAL A 56 -3.66 -0.74 4.00
CA VAL A 56 -2.63 -0.78 5.04
C VAL A 56 -2.78 -2.08 5.82
N ALA A 57 -1.74 -2.90 5.83
CA ALA A 57 -1.69 -4.13 6.62
C ALA A 57 -1.42 -3.81 8.11
N PRO A 58 -1.78 -4.71 9.04
CA PRO A 58 -1.55 -4.47 10.47
C PRO A 58 -0.08 -4.25 10.85
N ASP A 59 0.85 -4.78 10.07
CA ASP A 59 2.30 -4.61 10.24
C ASP A 59 2.86 -3.34 9.57
N GLY A 60 1.99 -2.47 9.05
CA GLY A 60 2.35 -1.22 8.40
C GLY A 60 2.76 -1.36 6.93
N ARG A 61 2.75 -2.57 6.36
CA ARG A 61 2.94 -2.73 4.90
C ARG A 61 1.77 -2.14 4.14
N ILE A 62 2.03 -1.69 2.91
CA ILE A 62 1.00 -1.06 2.07
C ILE A 62 0.89 -1.84 0.78
N LEU A 63 -0.33 -2.28 0.46
CA LEU A 63 -0.69 -2.81 -0.84
C LEU A 63 -1.16 -1.67 -1.72
N LEU A 64 -0.66 -1.60 -2.95
CA LEU A 64 -1.05 -0.61 -3.94
C LEU A 64 -1.54 -1.32 -5.21
N LEU A 65 -2.74 -0.98 -5.65
CA LEU A 65 -3.28 -1.42 -6.93
C LEU A 65 -2.82 -0.42 -7.99
N LYS A 66 -2.00 -0.89 -8.94
CA LYS A 66 -1.61 -0.10 -10.11
C LYS A 66 -2.65 -0.31 -11.20
N SER A 67 -3.07 0.78 -11.86
CA SER A 67 -3.87 0.68 -13.08
C SER A 67 -3.12 -0.17 -14.11
N ALA A 68 -3.80 -1.13 -14.73
CA ALA A 68 -3.22 -1.89 -15.82
C ALA A 68 -2.84 -0.92 -16.95
N ILE A 69 -1.58 -0.97 -17.38
CA ILE A 69 -1.07 -0.16 -18.50
C ILE A 69 -1.71 -0.63 -19.83
N ASP A 70 -2.20 -1.86 -19.86
CA ASP A 70 -2.80 -2.50 -21.02
C ASP A 70 -3.96 -3.39 -20.57
N GLN A 71 -5.18 -3.04 -20.96
CA GLN A 71 -6.39 -3.81 -20.64
C GLN A 71 -6.52 -5.07 -21.52
N SER A 72 -5.63 -5.27 -22.49
CA SER A 72 -5.68 -6.41 -23.41
C SER A 72 -5.14 -7.72 -22.82
N ARG A 73 -4.49 -7.69 -21.65
CA ARG A 73 -3.93 -8.89 -21.00
C ARG A 73 -4.71 -9.26 -19.74
N PRO A 74 -4.98 -10.57 -19.50
CA PRO A 74 -5.54 -11.04 -18.24
C PRO A 74 -4.66 -10.61 -17.05
N ILE A 75 -5.27 -10.11 -15.98
CA ILE A 75 -4.56 -9.83 -14.73
C ILE A 75 -4.25 -11.17 -14.07
N GLU A 76 -2.98 -11.59 -14.11
CA GLU A 76 -2.50 -12.76 -13.38
C GLU A 76 -1.90 -12.32 -12.03
N VAL A 77 -2.48 -12.79 -10.92
CA VAL A 77 -1.93 -12.61 -9.58
C VAL A 77 -1.27 -13.91 -9.14
N ARG A 78 0.06 -13.92 -9.02
CA ARG A 78 0.81 -15.06 -8.47
C ARG A 78 1.14 -14.82 -7.01
N VAL A 79 0.60 -15.66 -6.13
CA VAL A 79 0.93 -15.66 -4.71
C VAL A 79 1.93 -16.79 -4.47
N ILE A 80 3.15 -16.43 -4.06
CA ILE A 80 4.18 -17.39 -3.68
C ILE A 80 4.29 -17.40 -2.17
N LEU A 81 3.95 -18.54 -1.57
CA LEU A 81 4.10 -18.75 -0.14
C LEU A 81 5.51 -19.29 0.12
N ASN A 82 6.07 -18.99 1.30
CA ASN A 82 7.40 -19.48 1.70
C ASN A 82 8.52 -19.13 0.71
N TRP A 83 8.51 -17.90 0.16
CA TRP A 83 9.46 -17.43 -0.87
C TRP A 83 10.92 -17.84 -0.63
N PHE A 84 11.42 -17.75 0.61
CA PHE A 84 12.80 -18.14 0.91
C PHE A 84 13.05 -19.64 0.75
N THR A 85 12.07 -20.48 1.07
CA THR A 85 12.14 -21.93 0.84
C THR A 85 12.12 -22.23 -0.65
N GLU A 86 11.22 -21.61 -1.41
CA GLU A 86 11.17 -21.77 -2.87
C GLU A 86 12.46 -21.27 -3.56
N LEU A 87 12.98 -20.12 -3.14
CA LEU A 87 14.21 -19.55 -3.66
C LEU A 87 15.39 -20.50 -3.45
N LYS A 88 15.54 -21.04 -2.23
CA LYS A 88 16.58 -22.03 -1.93
C LYS A 88 16.43 -23.29 -2.78
N SER A 89 15.20 -23.76 -3.02
CA SER A 89 14.94 -24.92 -3.88
C SER A 89 15.38 -24.67 -5.33
N LYS A 90 15.04 -23.50 -5.89
CA LYS A 90 15.40 -23.14 -7.28
C LYS A 90 16.91 -22.92 -7.46
N LEU A 91 17.58 -22.35 -6.47
CA LEU A 91 19.04 -22.18 -6.50
C LEU A 91 19.77 -23.53 -6.46
N LYS A 92 19.27 -24.50 -5.69
CA LYS A 92 19.83 -25.86 -5.64
C LYS A 92 19.61 -26.66 -6.91
N SER A 93 18.50 -26.45 -7.63
CA SER A 93 18.20 -27.18 -8.87
C SER A 93 18.93 -26.64 -10.11
N THR A 94 19.78 -25.62 -9.94
CA THR A 94 20.58 -25.00 -11.03
C THR A 94 22.07 -25.41 -10.96
N GLN A 95 22.42 -26.34 -10.06
CA GLN A 95 23.69 -27.08 -10.04
C GLN A 95 23.45 -28.53 -10.46
#